data_AF-K7F4P0-F1
#
_entry.id   AF-K7F4P0-F1
#
_cell.length_a   1.000
_cell.length_b   1.000
_cell.length_c   1.000
_cell.angle_alpha   90.00
_cell.angle_beta   90.00
_cell.angle_gamma   90.00
#
_symmetry.space_group_name_H-M   'P 1'
#
loop_
_entity.id
_entity.type
_entity.pdbx_description
1 polymer ?
#
loop_
_entity_poly.entity_id
_entity_poly.type
_entity_poly.pdbx_seq_one_letter_code
_entity_poly.pdbx_strand_id
1 'polypeptide(L)'
;MPFAYFFTEAEGFAGSKKGIMARVYETFVVLLLLTLLVLGMVWVALAILDNDTASRESLYDLWEYYLPYLYSCISLFGVLLLLVCTPVGLSRMFTVTGTLLVKPRLLEDLDEQLNCTVFEEAALSRKICSSTTSCWLNLSVAVLRERFLAIQSRRLALELRRRASPWQRNLGYPLAMLCLLVLTGISVLVVCFHTLELLLDDAAMPRGIQDAPLGQVSFSIFGSFGAAMQVVLIFYLMVSSVVGFYSSPMFMRLLPARQDTPMTKIIGNCVSLLVLSSALPVFSRTLGITRFDLLGDFGRFNWLGNFYIVFLYNMLFAALATLCLVKKFTWAVQAELIRALGLHKLPLPVTRAHQPSKLG
;
A
#
# COMPACT_ATOMS: atom_id res chain seq x y z
N MET A 1 2.84 -11.23 43.71
CA MET A 1 1.52 -11.50 43.10
C MET A 1 1.48 -11.19 41.59
N PRO A 2 1.80 -9.99 41.08
CA PRO A 2 1.62 -9.66 39.66
C PRO A 2 2.56 -10.42 38.70
N PHE A 3 3.79 -10.74 39.14
CA PHE A 3 4.74 -11.52 38.33
C PHE A 3 4.22 -12.91 37.95
N ALA A 4 3.64 -13.64 38.91
CA ALA A 4 3.14 -14.99 38.66
C ALA A 4 1.99 -14.99 37.65
N TYR A 5 1.09 -13.99 37.73
CA TYR A 5 -0.03 -13.84 36.80
C TYR A 5 0.44 -13.57 35.36
N PHE A 6 1.29 -12.56 35.16
CA PHE A 6 1.83 -12.28 33.82
C PHE A 6 2.69 -13.42 33.29
N PHE A 7 3.37 -14.17 34.16
CA PHE A 7 4.17 -15.33 33.76
C PHE A 7 3.35 -16.52 33.27
N THR A 8 2.16 -16.71 33.83
CA THR A 8 1.24 -17.72 33.32
C THR A 8 0.62 -17.35 31.97
N GLU A 9 0.50 -16.05 31.66
CA GLU A 9 -0.08 -15.55 30.41
C GLU A 9 0.98 -15.31 29.31
N ALA A 10 2.25 -15.13 29.65
CA ALA A 10 3.32 -14.86 28.70
C ALA A 10 3.59 -16.05 27.74
N GLU A 11 3.63 -15.77 26.44
CA GLU A 11 3.91 -16.75 25.39
C GLU A 11 5.36 -16.65 24.84
N GLY A 12 6.03 -15.54 25.09
CA GLY A 12 7.32 -15.10 24.55
C GLY A 12 7.17 -14.15 23.35
N PHE A 13 8.13 -13.24 23.17
CA PHE A 13 8.12 -12.31 22.03
C PHE A 13 8.12 -13.02 20.67
N ALA A 14 7.44 -12.40 19.70
CA ALA A 14 7.34 -12.93 18.33
C ALA A 14 8.72 -13.14 17.70
N GLY A 15 9.03 -14.38 17.32
CA GLY A 15 10.31 -14.76 16.72
C GLY A 15 11.37 -15.25 17.72
N SER A 16 11.10 -15.22 19.03
CA SER A 16 11.97 -15.85 20.02
C SER A 16 11.81 -17.37 20.02
N LYS A 17 12.90 -18.10 20.28
CA LYS A 17 12.81 -19.55 20.55
C LYS A 17 11.88 -19.76 21.74
N LYS A 18 10.85 -20.60 21.57
CA LYS A 18 9.91 -20.94 22.65
C LYS A 18 10.71 -21.55 23.80
N GLY A 19 10.74 -20.86 24.93
CA GLY A 19 11.52 -21.26 26.10
C GLY A 19 11.13 -20.44 27.31
N ILE A 20 11.45 -20.96 28.49
CA ILE A 20 11.12 -20.34 29.78
C ILE A 20 11.70 -18.92 29.85
N MET A 21 12.93 -18.71 29.40
CA MET A 21 13.57 -17.39 29.40
C MET A 21 12.84 -16.37 28.54
N ALA A 22 12.26 -16.76 27.40
CA ALA A 22 11.49 -15.84 26.55
C ALA A 22 10.23 -15.33 27.27
N ARG A 23 9.57 -16.19 28.05
CA ARG A 23 8.43 -15.81 28.89
C ARG A 23 8.86 -14.91 30.04
N VAL A 24 9.99 -15.20 30.70
CA VAL A 24 10.55 -14.34 31.75
C VAL A 24 10.88 -12.93 31.22
N TYR A 25 11.45 -12.83 30.01
CA TYR A 25 11.71 -11.52 29.41
C TYR A 25 10.43 -10.76 29.11
N GLU A 26 9.43 -11.42 28.54
CA GLU A 26 8.13 -10.78 28.28
C GLU A 26 7.49 -10.30 29.57
N THR A 27 7.44 -11.12 30.62
CA THR A 27 6.85 -10.71 31.89
C THR A 27 7.58 -9.56 32.54
N PHE A 28 8.91 -9.58 32.52
CA PHE A 28 9.71 -8.51 33.08
C PHE A 28 9.46 -7.19 32.36
N VAL A 29 9.40 -7.23 31.01
CA VAL A 29 9.07 -6.05 30.20
C VAL A 29 7.65 -5.55 30.48
N VAL A 30 6.65 -6.44 30.56
CA VAL A 30 5.26 -6.08 30.87
C VAL A 30 5.15 -5.47 32.26
N LEU A 31 5.83 -6.03 33.26
CA LEU A 31 5.88 -5.46 34.62
C LEU A 31 6.55 -4.10 34.65
N LEU A 32 7.66 -3.93 33.93
CA LEU A 32 8.35 -2.65 33.82
C LEU A 32 7.44 -1.61 33.16
N LEU A 33 6.76 -1.96 32.07
CA LEU A 33 5.81 -1.06 31.41
C LEU A 33 4.62 -0.71 32.30
N LEU A 34 4.06 -1.69 33.01
CA LEU A 34 2.94 -1.47 33.93
C LEU A 34 3.34 -0.57 35.10
N THR A 35 4.53 -0.80 35.68
CA THR A 35 5.02 0.03 36.79
C THR A 35 5.27 1.46 36.33
N LEU A 36 5.87 1.68 35.16
CA LEU A 36 6.03 3.01 34.57
C LEU A 36 4.68 3.67 34.27
N LEU A 37 3.71 2.92 33.73
CA LEU A 37 2.36 3.43 33.46
C LEU A 37 1.67 3.89 34.75
N VAL A 38 1.67 3.05 35.78
CA VAL A 38 1.04 3.37 37.07
C VAL A 38 1.76 4.55 37.72
N LEU A 39 3.09 4.58 37.70
CA LEU A 39 3.86 5.71 38.22
C LEU A 39 3.53 7.01 37.50
N GLY A 40 3.43 6.99 36.16
CA GLY A 40 3.05 8.14 35.35
C GLY A 40 1.62 8.61 35.64
N MET A 41 0.66 7.68 35.73
CA MET A 41 -0.72 8.01 36.07
C MET A 41 -0.86 8.60 37.47
N VAL A 42 -0.14 8.04 38.45
CA VAL A 42 -0.10 8.57 39.82
C VAL A 42 0.56 9.95 39.85
N TRP A 43 1.64 10.15 39.12
CA TRP A 43 2.31 11.45 39.02
C TRP A 43 1.39 12.53 38.42
N VAL A 44 0.67 12.21 37.34
CA VAL A 44 -0.33 13.12 36.75
C VAL A 44 -1.48 13.38 37.72
N ALA A 45 -2.00 12.34 38.39
CA ALA A 45 -3.10 12.49 39.34
C ALA A 45 -2.70 13.34 40.57
N LEU A 46 -1.50 13.14 41.10
CA LEU A 46 -0.94 13.94 42.19
C LEU A 46 -0.75 15.39 41.75
N ALA A 47 -0.21 15.63 40.55
CA ALA A 47 0.00 17.00 40.07
C ALA A 47 -1.31 17.74 39.71
N ILE A 48 -2.44 17.03 39.54
CA ILE A 48 -3.77 17.63 39.42
C ILE A 48 -4.38 17.92 40.81
N LEU A 49 -4.16 17.04 41.78
CA LEU A 49 -4.76 17.10 43.12
C LEU A 49 -3.99 18.03 44.08
N ASP A 50 -2.66 17.95 44.08
CA ASP A 50 -1.79 18.86 44.81
C ASP A 50 -1.73 20.20 44.08
N ASN A 51 -2.11 21.26 44.78
CA ASN A 51 -2.11 22.62 44.25
C ASN A 51 -0.72 23.29 44.33
N ASP A 52 0.35 22.47 44.41
CA ASP A 52 1.72 22.93 44.47
C ASP A 52 2.14 23.55 43.13
N THR A 53 2.77 24.72 43.19
CA THR A 53 3.16 25.47 41.99
C THR A 53 4.18 24.69 41.14
N ALA A 54 5.12 23.99 41.76
CA ALA A 54 6.18 23.26 41.06
C ALA A 54 5.69 22.03 40.27
N SER A 55 4.71 21.27 40.80
CA SER A 55 4.16 20.10 40.11
C SER A 55 3.31 20.52 38.91
N ARG A 56 2.54 21.61 39.06
CA ARG A 56 1.77 22.21 37.96
C ARG A 56 2.67 22.76 36.86
N GLU A 57 3.74 23.48 37.21
CA GLU A 57 4.73 23.97 36.24
C GLU A 57 5.34 22.81 35.44
N SER A 58 5.72 21.72 36.11
CA SER A 58 6.26 20.53 35.41
C SER A 58 5.25 19.85 34.46
N LEU A 59 3.94 19.87 34.80
CA LEU A 59 2.88 19.39 33.90
C LEU A 59 2.69 20.33 32.70
N TYR A 60 2.75 21.64 32.92
CA TYR A 60 2.66 22.62 31.85
C TYR A 60 3.86 22.49 30.91
N ASP A 61 5.08 22.34 31.43
CA ASP A 61 6.28 22.06 30.63
C ASP A 61 6.13 20.77 29.80
N LEU A 62 5.60 19.70 30.40
CA LEU A 62 5.33 18.45 29.68
C LEU A 62 4.33 18.66 28.52
N TRP A 63 3.25 19.39 28.79
CA TRP A 63 2.17 19.64 27.84
C TRP A 63 2.60 20.59 26.70
N GLU A 64 3.30 21.68 27.03
CA GLU A 64 3.62 22.75 26.09
C GLU A 64 4.95 22.53 25.36
N TYR A 65 5.95 21.91 26.00
CA TYR A 65 7.28 21.73 25.41
C TYR A 65 7.54 20.29 24.93
N TYR A 66 7.36 19.29 25.79
CA TYR A 66 7.76 17.91 25.47
C TYR A 66 6.79 17.19 24.53
N LEU A 67 5.48 17.40 24.70
CA LEU A 67 4.45 16.71 23.91
C LEU A 67 4.48 17.13 22.43
N PRO A 68 4.63 18.42 22.06
CA PRO A 68 4.83 18.83 20.67
C PRO A 68 6.14 18.30 20.07
N TYR A 69 7.22 18.20 20.87
CA TYR A 69 8.48 17.64 20.41
C TYR A 69 8.37 16.14 20.08
N LEU A 70 7.77 15.35 20.98
CA LEU A 70 7.50 13.93 20.74
C LEU A 70 6.61 13.72 19.51
N TYR A 71 5.56 14.52 19.38
CA TYR A 71 4.71 14.48 18.20
C TYR A 71 5.47 14.87 16.93
N SER A 72 6.35 15.87 16.97
CA SER A 72 7.22 16.24 15.84
C SER A 72 8.12 15.08 15.42
N CYS A 73 8.70 14.34 16.37
CA CYS A 73 9.50 13.14 16.06
C CYS A 73 8.66 12.05 15.41
N ILE A 74 7.46 11.77 15.93
CA ILE A 74 6.55 10.75 15.39
C ILE A 74 6.08 11.15 13.99
N SER A 75 5.71 12.42 13.80
CA SER A 75 5.27 12.97 12.52
C SER A 75 6.39 12.94 11.48
N LEU A 76 7.60 13.36 11.83
CA LEU A 76 8.77 13.29 10.95
C LEU A 76 9.06 11.85 10.51
N PHE A 77 9.02 10.89 11.45
CA PHE A 77 9.15 9.48 11.12
C PHE A 77 8.04 9.01 10.17
N GLY A 78 6.78 9.38 10.45
CA GLY A 78 5.64 9.04 9.60
C GLY A 78 5.74 9.63 8.20
N VAL A 79 6.18 10.89 8.06
CA VAL A 79 6.34 11.58 6.77
C VAL A 79 7.49 10.99 5.95
N LEU A 80 8.60 10.61 6.59
CA LEU A 80 9.69 9.87 5.93
C LEU A 80 9.24 8.48 5.47
N LEU A 81 8.43 7.80 6.29
CA LEU A 81 7.88 6.51 5.94
C LEU A 81 6.88 6.62 4.78
N LEU A 82 6.03 7.66 4.76
CA LEU A 82 5.15 8.00 3.63
C LEU A 82 5.95 8.32 2.36
N LEU A 83 7.07 9.03 2.45
CA LEU A 83 7.93 9.36 1.31
C LEU A 83 8.40 8.13 0.55
N VAL A 84 8.79 7.07 1.28
CA VAL A 84 9.29 5.83 0.70
C VAL A 84 8.15 4.89 0.31
N CYS A 85 7.14 4.76 1.17
CA CYS A 85 6.04 3.81 0.95
C CYS A 85 5.15 4.24 -0.22
N THR A 86 4.83 5.52 -0.36
CA THR A 86 3.89 6.00 -1.38
C THR A 86 4.33 5.66 -2.81
N PRO A 87 5.54 6.01 -3.30
CA PRO A 87 5.96 5.67 -4.67
C PRO A 87 6.06 4.16 -4.90
N VAL A 88 6.46 3.38 -3.89
CA VAL A 88 6.41 1.91 -3.95
C VAL A 88 4.96 1.43 -4.10
N GLY A 89 4.04 2.04 -3.35
CA GLY A 89 2.61 1.84 -3.43
C GLY A 89 2.04 2.10 -4.82
N LEU A 90 2.36 3.24 -5.44
CA LEU A 90 1.93 3.59 -6.80
C LEU A 90 2.33 2.48 -7.79
N SER A 91 3.60 2.04 -7.73
CA SER A 91 4.13 0.93 -8.54
C SER A 91 3.33 -0.36 -8.35
N ARG A 92 3.00 -0.67 -7.09
CA ARG A 92 2.32 -1.91 -6.71
C ARG A 92 0.84 -1.88 -7.09
N MET A 93 0.17 -0.74 -7.00
CA MET A 93 -1.21 -0.58 -7.47
C MET A 93 -1.34 -0.89 -8.97
N PHE A 94 -0.41 -0.43 -9.81
CA PHE A 94 -0.40 -0.83 -11.22
C PHE A 94 -0.24 -2.35 -11.41
N THR A 95 0.61 -3.00 -10.61
CA THR A 95 0.77 -4.47 -10.70
C THR A 95 -0.43 -5.25 -10.19
N VAL A 96 -1.01 -4.81 -9.08
CA VAL A 96 -2.15 -5.47 -8.42
C VAL A 96 -3.40 -5.33 -9.28
N THR A 97 -3.67 -4.16 -9.84
CA THR A 97 -4.73 -3.97 -10.85
C THR A 97 -4.48 -4.85 -12.07
N GLY A 98 -3.22 -4.99 -12.48
CA GLY A 98 -2.79 -5.91 -13.54
C GLY A 98 -3.14 -7.39 -13.29
N THR A 99 -3.09 -7.84 -12.03
CA THR A 99 -3.36 -9.24 -11.64
C THR A 99 -4.80 -9.49 -11.22
N LEU A 100 -5.45 -8.51 -10.59
CA LEU A 100 -6.82 -8.63 -10.07
C LEU A 100 -7.87 -8.43 -11.16
N LEU A 101 -7.61 -7.52 -12.11
CA LEU A 101 -8.48 -7.34 -13.25
C LEU A 101 -8.02 -8.24 -14.39
N VAL A 102 -8.93 -9.07 -14.88
CA VAL A 102 -8.68 -9.95 -16.03
C VAL A 102 -8.25 -9.09 -17.21
N LYS A 103 -7.03 -9.30 -17.72
CA LYS A 103 -6.54 -8.57 -18.90
C LYS A 103 -7.57 -8.73 -20.02
N PRO A 104 -8.12 -7.63 -20.56
CA PRO A 104 -9.11 -7.68 -21.61
C PRO A 104 -8.44 -8.26 -22.84
N ARG A 105 -9.01 -9.32 -23.40
CA ARG A 105 -8.68 -9.78 -24.74
C ARG A 105 -9.68 -9.12 -25.67
N LEU A 106 -9.48 -7.81 -25.87
CA LEU A 106 -10.43 -6.89 -26.50
C LEU A 106 -10.80 -7.26 -27.95
N LEU A 107 -10.06 -8.18 -28.55
CA LEU A 107 -10.16 -8.62 -29.95
C LEU A 107 -10.32 -10.14 -30.11
N GLU A 108 -10.47 -10.89 -29.01
CA GLU A 108 -10.66 -12.33 -29.10
C GLU A 108 -12.15 -12.63 -28.89
N ASP A 109 -12.79 -13.15 -29.94
CA ASP A 109 -14.22 -13.41 -29.93
C ASP A 109 -14.51 -14.57 -28.98
N LEU A 110 -15.04 -14.23 -27.80
CA LEU A 110 -15.34 -15.20 -26.73
C LEU A 110 -16.34 -16.25 -27.18
N ASP A 111 -17.26 -15.87 -28.06
CA ASP A 111 -18.24 -16.79 -28.61
C ASP A 111 -17.58 -17.76 -29.60
N GLU A 112 -16.63 -17.29 -30.41
CA GLU A 112 -15.82 -18.15 -31.28
C GLU A 112 -14.95 -19.12 -30.45
N GLN A 113 -14.28 -18.64 -29.40
CA GLN A 113 -13.49 -19.50 -28.50
C GLN A 113 -14.36 -20.54 -27.79
N LEU A 114 -15.54 -20.16 -27.31
CA LEU A 114 -16.46 -21.08 -26.66
C LEU A 114 -16.88 -22.17 -27.66
N ASN A 115 -17.27 -21.77 -28.87
CA ASN A 115 -17.66 -22.70 -29.93
C ASN A 115 -16.51 -23.67 -30.27
N CYS A 116 -15.28 -23.17 -30.47
CA CYS A 116 -14.10 -24.01 -30.69
C CYS A 116 -13.89 -25.02 -29.55
N THR A 117 -13.97 -24.59 -28.29
CA THR A 117 -13.79 -25.51 -27.14
C THR A 117 -14.90 -26.55 -27.04
N VAL A 118 -16.14 -26.19 -27.39
CA VAL A 118 -17.27 -27.14 -27.44
C VAL A 118 -17.05 -28.19 -28.54
N PHE A 119 -16.56 -27.78 -29.71
CA PHE A 119 -16.22 -28.72 -30.79
C PHE A 119 -15.06 -29.64 -30.41
N GLU A 120 -14.02 -29.14 -29.73
CA GLU A 120 -12.92 -29.95 -29.21
C GLU A 120 -13.38 -30.96 -28.15
N GLU A 121 -14.25 -30.56 -27.23
CA GLU A 121 -14.87 -31.44 -26.22
C GLU A 121 -15.66 -32.57 -26.90
N ALA A 122 -16.48 -32.23 -27.89
CA ALA A 122 -17.28 -33.19 -28.65
C ALA A 122 -16.43 -34.12 -29.56
N ALA A 123 -15.27 -33.68 -30.02
CA ALA A 123 -14.33 -34.53 -30.76
C ALA A 123 -13.63 -35.53 -29.83
N LEU A 124 -13.19 -35.07 -28.65
CA LEU A 124 -12.54 -35.92 -27.65
C LEU A 124 -13.49 -36.92 -27.01
N SER A 125 -14.74 -36.53 -26.72
CA SER A 125 -15.74 -37.45 -26.17
C SER A 125 -16.00 -38.62 -27.12
N ARG A 126 -16.12 -38.36 -28.42
CA ARG A 126 -16.24 -39.38 -29.46
C ARG A 126 -15.01 -40.28 -29.52
N LYS A 127 -13.80 -39.70 -29.44
CA LYS A 127 -12.54 -40.45 -29.47
C LYS A 127 -12.36 -41.36 -28.24
N ILE A 128 -12.82 -40.93 -27.07
CA ILE A 128 -12.82 -41.76 -25.85
C ILE A 128 -13.82 -42.92 -26.01
N CYS A 129 -15.04 -42.64 -26.50
CA CYS A 129 -16.08 -43.64 -26.73
C CYS A 129 -15.62 -44.72 -27.73
N SER A 130 -14.99 -44.32 -28.85
CA SER A 130 -14.45 -45.26 -29.84
C SER A 130 -13.22 -46.03 -29.39
N SER A 131 -12.44 -45.48 -28.45
CA SER A 131 -11.23 -46.17 -27.95
C SER A 131 -11.55 -47.23 -26.89
N THR A 132 -12.72 -47.13 -26.25
CA THR A 132 -13.18 -48.07 -25.21
C THR A 132 -13.61 -49.42 -25.82
N THR A 133 -13.99 -49.44 -27.10
CA THR A 133 -14.32 -50.65 -27.86
C THR A 133 -13.10 -51.40 -28.42
N SER A 134 -11.88 -50.83 -28.35
CA SER A 134 -10.64 -51.46 -28.82
C SER A 134 -9.71 -51.84 -27.66
N CYS A 135 -9.43 -53.15 -27.48
CA CYS A 135 -8.77 -53.75 -26.31
C CYS A 135 -7.30 -53.30 -26.05
N TRP A 136 -6.62 -52.66 -27.00
CA TRP A 136 -5.15 -52.52 -26.99
C TRP A 136 -4.58 -51.15 -26.54
N LEU A 137 -5.40 -50.22 -26.02
CA LEU A 137 -5.00 -48.81 -25.90
C LEU A 137 -5.16 -48.16 -24.51
N ASN A 138 -5.13 -48.92 -23.42
CA ASN A 138 -5.38 -48.41 -22.05
C ASN A 138 -4.53 -47.20 -21.62
N LEU A 139 -3.23 -47.14 -21.98
CA LEU A 139 -2.36 -46.00 -21.63
C LEU A 139 -2.75 -44.70 -22.35
N SER A 140 -3.23 -44.81 -23.60
CA SER A 140 -3.68 -43.65 -24.38
C SER A 140 -5.01 -43.08 -23.89
N VAL A 141 -5.87 -43.93 -23.31
CA VAL A 141 -7.18 -43.54 -22.78
C VAL A 141 -7.04 -42.64 -21.56
N ALA A 142 -6.08 -42.94 -20.66
CA ALA A 142 -5.82 -42.10 -19.48
C ALA A 142 -5.40 -40.67 -19.87
N VAL A 143 -4.47 -40.54 -20.83
CA VAL A 143 -4.01 -39.23 -21.35
C VAL A 143 -5.15 -38.47 -22.06
N LEU A 144 -5.99 -39.19 -22.81
CA LEU A 144 -7.18 -38.59 -23.44
C LEU A 144 -8.18 -38.07 -22.41
N ARG A 145 -8.36 -38.79 -21.30
CA ARG A 145 -9.27 -38.44 -20.21
C ARG A 145 -8.80 -37.19 -19.46
N GLU A 146 -7.49 -37.07 -19.20
CA GLU A 146 -6.93 -35.84 -18.64
C GLU A 146 -7.12 -34.63 -19.57
N ARG A 147 -6.87 -34.79 -20.87
CA ARG A 147 -7.11 -33.72 -21.85
C ARG A 147 -8.58 -33.32 -21.93
N PHE A 148 -9.48 -34.28 -21.86
CA PHE A 148 -10.92 -34.03 -21.83
C PHE A 148 -11.32 -33.22 -20.60
N LEU A 149 -10.86 -33.60 -19.40
CA LEU A 149 -11.10 -32.85 -18.16
C LEU A 149 -10.53 -31.43 -18.22
N ALA A 150 -9.32 -31.26 -18.79
CA ALA A 150 -8.72 -29.95 -18.99
C ALA A 150 -9.57 -29.06 -19.90
N ILE A 151 -10.08 -29.59 -21.02
CA ILE A 151 -10.94 -28.85 -21.96
C ILE A 151 -12.32 -28.56 -21.34
N GLN A 152 -12.88 -29.48 -20.57
CA GLN A 152 -14.14 -29.28 -19.85
C GLN A 152 -14.01 -28.16 -18.80
N SER A 153 -12.92 -28.14 -18.03
CA SER A 153 -12.63 -27.07 -17.08
C SER A 153 -12.46 -25.72 -17.77
N ARG A 154 -11.84 -25.69 -18.96
CA ARG A 154 -11.66 -24.50 -19.79
C ARG A 154 -12.99 -23.99 -20.32
N ARG A 155 -13.88 -24.87 -20.81
CA ARG A 155 -15.23 -24.52 -21.25
C ARG A 155 -16.04 -23.92 -20.09
N LEU A 156 -16.06 -24.57 -18.93
CA LEU A 156 -16.79 -24.08 -17.76
C LEU A 156 -16.27 -22.70 -17.31
N ALA A 157 -14.96 -22.49 -17.34
CA ALA A 157 -14.37 -21.18 -17.09
C ALA A 157 -14.77 -20.12 -18.14
N LEU A 158 -14.88 -20.48 -19.43
CA LEU A 158 -15.35 -19.59 -20.50
C LEU A 158 -16.84 -19.27 -20.38
N GLU A 159 -17.69 -20.24 -20.03
CA GLU A 159 -19.14 -20.03 -19.79
C GLU A 159 -19.39 -19.13 -18.58
N LEU A 160 -18.68 -19.35 -17.48
CA LEU A 160 -18.75 -18.47 -16.30
C LEU A 160 -18.33 -17.05 -16.65
N ARG A 161 -17.27 -16.91 -17.46
CA ARG A 161 -16.89 -15.60 -17.98
C ARG A 161 -18.00 -15.02 -18.84
N ARG A 162 -18.60 -15.78 -19.79
CA ARG A 162 -19.67 -15.33 -20.70
C ARG A 162 -20.85 -14.70 -19.95
N ARG A 163 -21.21 -15.23 -18.79
CA ARG A 163 -22.30 -14.69 -17.94
C ARG A 163 -21.98 -13.33 -17.30
N ALA A 164 -20.71 -12.94 -17.19
CA ALA A 164 -20.35 -11.63 -16.67
C ALA A 164 -20.52 -10.53 -17.74
N SER A 165 -20.90 -9.33 -17.31
CA SER A 165 -21.24 -8.23 -18.22
C SER A 165 -20.05 -7.82 -19.12
N PRO A 166 -20.29 -7.51 -20.41
CA PRO A 166 -19.21 -7.14 -21.33
C PRO A 166 -18.48 -5.86 -20.89
N TRP A 167 -19.18 -4.91 -20.28
CA TRP A 167 -18.61 -3.70 -19.71
C TRP A 167 -17.63 -3.97 -18.56
N GLN A 168 -18.00 -4.80 -17.58
CA GLN A 168 -17.14 -5.14 -16.45
C GLN A 168 -15.91 -5.97 -16.88
N ARG A 169 -16.04 -6.75 -17.96
CA ARG A 169 -14.98 -7.63 -18.48
C ARG A 169 -13.96 -6.91 -19.35
N ASN A 170 -14.40 -5.96 -20.17
CA ASN A 170 -13.55 -5.36 -21.20
C ASN A 170 -13.16 -3.92 -20.88
N LEU A 171 -14.03 -3.14 -20.23
CA LEU A 171 -13.78 -1.73 -19.94
C LEU A 171 -13.20 -1.51 -18.53
N GLY A 172 -13.50 -2.37 -17.57
CA GLY A 172 -13.03 -2.22 -16.19
C GLY A 172 -11.51 -2.13 -16.06
N TYR A 173 -10.78 -3.02 -16.74
CA TYR A 173 -9.31 -3.04 -16.73
C TYR A 173 -8.67 -1.78 -17.34
N PRO A 174 -8.98 -1.39 -18.60
CA PRO A 174 -8.35 -0.23 -19.21
C PRO A 174 -8.77 1.05 -18.50
N LEU A 175 -10.01 1.16 -18.02
CA LEU A 175 -10.49 2.32 -17.26
C LEU A 175 -9.75 2.44 -15.92
N ALA A 176 -9.57 1.33 -15.18
CA ALA A 176 -8.82 1.35 -13.92
C ALA A 176 -7.34 1.69 -14.14
N MET A 177 -6.71 1.13 -15.18
CA MET A 177 -5.32 1.44 -15.54
C MET A 177 -5.16 2.91 -15.95
N LEU A 178 -6.08 3.44 -16.75
CA LEU A 178 -6.11 4.85 -17.15
C LEU A 178 -6.33 5.75 -15.94
N CYS A 179 -7.26 5.42 -15.06
CA CYS A 179 -7.53 6.17 -13.84
C CYS A 179 -6.29 6.25 -12.95
N LEU A 180 -5.61 5.12 -12.71
CA LEU A 180 -4.34 5.09 -11.97
C LEU A 180 -3.26 5.92 -12.67
N LEU A 181 -3.16 5.87 -13.99
CA LEU A 181 -2.18 6.65 -14.75
C LEU A 181 -2.45 8.15 -14.65
N VAL A 182 -3.72 8.56 -14.75
CA VAL A 182 -4.13 9.96 -14.62
C VAL A 182 -3.90 10.45 -13.20
N LEU A 183 -4.32 9.70 -12.17
CA LEU A 183 -4.11 10.05 -10.76
C LEU A 183 -2.61 10.19 -10.41
N THR A 184 -1.78 9.25 -10.87
CA THR A 184 -0.32 9.33 -10.67
C THR A 184 0.30 10.49 -11.43
N GLY A 185 -0.07 10.69 -12.68
CA GLY A 185 0.39 11.81 -13.50
C GLY A 185 0.04 13.15 -12.86
N ILE A 186 -1.22 13.35 -12.44
CA ILE A 186 -1.66 14.55 -11.74
C ILE A 186 -0.90 14.71 -10.42
N SER A 187 -0.70 13.65 -9.63
CA SER A 187 0.04 13.73 -8.37
C SER A 187 1.47 14.25 -8.57
N VAL A 188 2.18 13.73 -9.57
CA VAL A 188 3.54 14.15 -9.92
C VAL A 188 3.54 15.59 -10.43
N LEU A 189 2.62 15.94 -11.33
CA LEU A 189 2.53 17.30 -11.89
C LEU A 189 2.30 18.34 -10.79
N VAL A 190 1.37 18.08 -9.85
CA VAL A 190 1.09 18.98 -8.73
C VAL A 190 2.34 19.18 -7.87
N VAL A 191 3.05 18.10 -7.52
CA VAL A 191 4.28 18.21 -6.74
C VAL A 191 5.37 18.94 -7.51
N CYS A 192 5.52 18.68 -8.82
CA CYS A 192 6.49 19.39 -9.66
C CYS A 192 6.20 20.89 -9.74
N PHE A 193 4.94 21.28 -9.96
CA PHE A 193 4.54 22.70 -9.93
C PHE A 193 4.80 23.32 -8.56
N HIS A 194 4.50 22.63 -7.46
CA HIS A 194 4.79 23.12 -6.13
C HIS A 194 6.30 23.25 -5.87
N THR A 195 7.14 22.31 -6.34
CA THR A 195 8.60 22.44 -6.23
C THR A 195 9.16 23.63 -7.01
N LEU A 196 8.58 23.92 -8.18
CA LEU A 196 8.94 25.09 -8.98
C LEU A 196 8.49 26.39 -8.30
N GLU A 197 7.28 26.41 -7.74
CA GLU A 197 6.76 27.55 -6.96
C GLU A 197 7.65 27.82 -5.74
N LEU A 198 8.03 26.77 -5.00
CA LEU A 198 8.94 26.87 -3.86
C LEU A 198 10.31 27.44 -4.28
N LEU A 199 10.81 27.09 -5.47
CA LEU A 199 12.11 27.58 -5.97
C LEU A 199 12.07 29.06 -6.39
N LEU A 200 10.90 29.56 -6.83
CA LEU A 200 10.72 30.92 -7.33
C LEU A 200 10.27 31.90 -6.24
N ASP A 201 9.55 31.43 -5.22
CA ASP A 201 8.99 32.25 -4.17
C ASP A 201 9.11 31.58 -2.79
N ASP A 202 9.95 32.15 -1.92
CA ASP A 202 10.14 31.69 -0.53
C ASP A 202 8.86 31.81 0.33
N ALA A 203 7.85 32.57 -0.14
CA ALA A 203 6.55 32.70 0.52
C ALA A 203 5.66 31.46 0.36
N ALA A 204 5.98 30.55 -0.57
CA ALA A 204 5.23 29.32 -0.80
C ALA A 204 5.52 28.21 0.22
N MET A 205 6.39 28.46 1.21
CA MET A 205 6.65 27.50 2.28
C MET A 205 5.37 27.14 3.05
N PRO A 206 5.24 25.89 3.53
CA PRO A 206 4.14 25.46 4.37
C PRO A 206 4.26 26.02 5.81
N ARG A 207 4.63 27.28 6.00
CA ARG A 207 4.61 27.96 7.30
C ARG A 207 3.16 28.03 7.79
N GLY A 208 2.93 27.77 9.08
CA GLY A 208 1.60 27.95 9.67
C GLY A 208 1.20 29.42 9.57
N ILE A 209 0.17 29.72 8.80
CA ILE A 209 -0.30 31.10 8.64
C ILE A 209 -1.30 31.35 9.77
N GLN A 210 -0.96 32.23 10.72
CA GLN A 210 -1.83 32.50 11.87
C GLN A 210 -3.14 33.20 11.49
N ASP A 211 -3.26 33.83 10.31
CA ASP A 211 -4.40 34.73 10.02
C ASP A 211 -4.96 34.69 8.57
N ALA A 212 -4.91 33.56 7.86
CA ALA A 212 -5.56 33.47 6.54
C ALA A 212 -7.03 33.03 6.66
N PRO A 213 -8.02 33.83 6.19
CA PRO A 213 -9.42 33.46 6.27
C PRO A 213 -9.71 32.15 5.51
N LEU A 214 -10.35 31.22 6.22
CA LEU A 214 -10.87 29.96 5.70
C LEU A 214 -11.58 30.18 4.35
N GLY A 215 -11.08 29.55 3.28
CA GLY A 215 -11.79 29.42 2.01
C GLY A 215 -11.30 30.26 0.82
N GLN A 216 -10.24 31.07 0.94
CA GLN A 216 -9.81 31.96 -0.16
C GLN A 216 -8.71 31.41 -1.09
N VAL A 217 -7.99 30.35 -0.72
CA VAL A 217 -6.77 29.90 -1.47
C VAL A 217 -6.83 28.43 -1.89
N SER A 218 -8.03 27.86 -1.99
CA SER A 218 -8.23 26.51 -2.49
C SER A 218 -8.38 26.55 -3.99
N PHE A 219 -7.28 26.38 -4.75
CA PHE A 219 -7.31 26.23 -6.22
C PHE A 219 -8.38 27.11 -6.90
N SER A 220 -8.39 28.41 -6.61
CA SER A 220 -9.52 29.32 -6.87
C SER A 220 -9.81 29.59 -8.35
N ILE A 221 -9.12 28.92 -9.27
CA ILE A 221 -9.49 28.88 -10.68
C ILE A 221 -10.60 27.84 -10.95
N PHE A 222 -10.70 26.77 -10.15
CA PHE A 222 -11.61 25.63 -10.39
C PHE A 222 -12.69 25.38 -9.32
N GLY A 223 -12.69 26.14 -8.21
CA GLY A 223 -13.75 26.09 -7.20
C GLY A 223 -13.94 24.70 -6.56
N SER A 224 -15.19 24.24 -6.48
CA SER A 224 -15.57 22.95 -5.86
C SER A 224 -14.94 21.73 -6.54
N PHE A 225 -14.65 21.80 -7.83
CA PHE A 225 -14.00 20.73 -8.58
C PHE A 225 -12.55 20.52 -8.13
N GLY A 226 -11.82 21.60 -7.86
CA GLY A 226 -10.46 21.54 -7.32
C GLY A 226 -10.43 20.87 -5.95
N ALA A 227 -11.38 21.21 -5.06
CA ALA A 227 -11.53 20.57 -3.76
C ALA A 227 -11.87 19.07 -3.87
N ALA A 228 -12.77 18.70 -4.79
CA ALA A 228 -13.10 17.29 -5.04
C ALA A 228 -11.87 16.51 -5.54
N MET A 229 -11.11 17.06 -6.49
CA MET A 229 -9.88 16.44 -6.98
C MET A 229 -8.83 16.30 -5.88
N GLN A 230 -8.70 17.30 -5.01
CA GLN A 230 -7.78 17.25 -3.86
C GLN A 230 -8.15 16.13 -2.90
N VAL A 231 -9.43 15.96 -2.55
CA VAL A 231 -9.89 14.84 -1.71
C VAL A 231 -9.60 13.49 -2.35
N VAL A 232 -9.85 13.36 -3.66
CA VAL A 232 -9.53 12.15 -4.42
C VAL A 232 -8.02 11.87 -4.40
N LEU A 233 -7.18 12.91 -4.53
CA LEU A 233 -5.73 12.77 -4.52
C LEU A 233 -5.19 12.36 -3.14
N ILE A 234 -5.71 12.95 -2.06
CA ILE A 234 -5.38 12.56 -0.68
C ILE A 234 -5.75 11.10 -0.44
N PHE A 235 -6.98 10.70 -0.81
CA PHE A 235 -7.42 9.31 -0.65
C PHE A 235 -6.58 8.35 -1.49
N TYR A 236 -6.24 8.75 -2.71
CA TYR A 236 -5.36 7.98 -3.59
C TYR A 236 -3.97 7.77 -2.98
N LEU A 237 -3.35 8.82 -2.44
CA LEU A 237 -2.04 8.73 -1.80
C LEU A 237 -2.09 7.96 -0.49
N MET A 238 -3.17 8.06 0.28
CA MET A 238 -3.42 7.24 1.47
C MET A 238 -3.48 5.75 1.12
N VAL A 239 -4.29 5.37 0.13
CA VAL A 239 -4.37 3.96 -0.29
C VAL A 239 -3.03 3.49 -0.84
N SER A 240 -2.36 4.32 -1.64
CA SER A 240 -1.04 4.02 -2.19
C SER A 240 -0.01 3.81 -1.08
N SER A 241 0.04 4.68 -0.07
CA SER A 241 0.99 4.57 1.03
C SER A 241 0.75 3.34 1.89
N VAL A 242 -0.50 2.98 2.16
CA VAL A 242 -0.86 1.73 2.86
C VAL A 242 -0.44 0.51 2.04
N VAL A 243 -0.75 0.47 0.75
CA VAL A 243 -0.34 -0.62 -0.16
C VAL A 243 1.19 -0.72 -0.22
N GLY A 244 1.88 0.42 -0.24
CA GLY A 244 3.33 0.51 -0.23
C GLY A 244 3.97 0.05 1.06
N PHE A 245 3.39 0.44 2.20
CA PHE A 245 3.81 0.03 3.53
C PHE A 245 3.79 -1.49 3.66
N TYR A 246 2.65 -2.11 3.38
CA TYR A 246 2.52 -3.57 3.40
C TYR A 246 3.27 -4.27 2.26
N SER A 247 3.66 -3.56 1.19
CA SER A 247 4.49 -4.11 0.11
C SER A 247 5.99 -4.11 0.43
N SER A 248 6.43 -3.35 1.44
CA SER A 248 7.84 -3.18 1.76
C SER A 248 8.43 -4.38 2.53
N PRO A 249 9.70 -4.75 2.30
CA PRO A 249 10.31 -5.91 2.95
C PRO A 249 10.40 -5.79 4.48
N MET A 250 10.43 -4.55 4.99
CA MET A 250 10.50 -4.28 6.44
C MET A 250 9.17 -4.54 7.14
N PHE A 251 8.05 -4.19 6.51
CA PHE A 251 6.73 -4.24 7.15
C PHE A 251 5.84 -5.40 6.65
N MET A 252 6.31 -6.21 5.71
CA MET A 252 5.67 -7.47 5.30
C MET A 252 5.35 -8.40 6.48
N ARG A 253 6.18 -8.40 7.53
CA ARG A 253 6.00 -9.24 8.72
C ARG A 253 4.78 -8.86 9.56
N LEU A 254 4.28 -7.63 9.38
CA LEU A 254 3.09 -7.12 10.05
C LEU A 254 1.80 -7.46 9.28
N LEU A 255 1.88 -8.01 8.07
CA LEU A 255 0.68 -8.32 7.28
C LEU A 255 -0.25 -9.29 8.05
N PRO A 256 -1.52 -8.92 8.28
CA PRO A 256 -2.45 -9.76 9.02
C PRO A 256 -2.83 -11.02 8.23
N ALA A 257 -2.79 -12.18 8.89
CA ALA A 257 -3.23 -13.46 8.34
C ALA A 257 -4.60 -13.84 8.92
N ARG A 258 -5.53 -14.30 8.09
CA ARG A 258 -6.88 -14.64 8.55
C ARG A 258 -6.82 -15.74 9.62
N GLN A 259 -7.40 -15.47 10.79
CA GLN A 259 -7.50 -16.38 11.95
C GLN A 259 -6.16 -16.75 12.65
N ASP A 260 -5.03 -16.19 12.26
CA ASP A 260 -3.71 -16.49 12.85
C ASP A 260 -2.85 -15.22 13.00
N THR A 261 -3.42 -14.19 13.66
CA THR A 261 -2.71 -12.97 14.02
C THR A 261 -2.48 -12.89 15.53
N PRO A 262 -1.23 -12.97 16.02
CA PRO A 262 -0.95 -12.71 17.43
C PRO A 262 -1.25 -11.25 17.77
N MET A 263 -1.65 -11.00 19.02
CA MET A 263 -2.00 -9.65 19.52
C MET A 263 -0.90 -8.61 19.27
N THR A 264 0.37 -9.03 19.36
CA THR A 264 1.53 -8.15 19.08
C THR A 264 1.56 -7.62 17.64
N LYS A 265 1.15 -8.43 16.65
CA LYS A 265 1.03 -7.96 15.26
C LYS A 265 -0.16 -7.02 15.07
N ILE A 266 -1.27 -7.26 15.79
CA ILE A 266 -2.44 -6.37 15.76
C ILE A 266 -2.06 -5.00 16.30
N ILE A 267 -1.41 -4.94 17.47
CA ILE A 267 -0.92 -3.69 18.07
C ILE A 267 0.07 -3.00 17.12
N GLY A 268 1.02 -3.74 16.55
CA GLY A 268 1.97 -3.19 15.57
C GLY A 268 1.29 -2.60 14.32
N ASN A 269 0.25 -3.25 13.79
CA ASN A 269 -0.56 -2.71 12.68
C ASN A 269 -1.33 -1.46 13.09
N CYS A 270 -1.95 -1.46 14.27
CA CYS A 270 -2.68 -0.30 14.76
C CYS A 270 -1.74 0.91 14.95
N VAL A 271 -0.58 0.70 15.58
CA VAL A 271 0.43 1.77 15.79
C VAL A 271 0.95 2.27 14.46
N SER A 272 1.32 1.38 13.52
CA SER A 272 1.84 1.79 12.22
C SER A 272 0.81 2.54 11.37
N LEU A 273 -0.43 2.06 11.30
CA LEU A 273 -1.52 2.77 10.60
C LEU A 273 -1.86 4.09 11.26
N LEU A 274 -1.78 4.19 12.59
CA LEU A 274 -2.02 5.43 13.33
C LEU A 274 -0.94 6.47 13.03
N VAL A 275 0.34 6.06 13.01
CA VAL A 275 1.47 6.92 12.60
C VAL A 275 1.35 7.34 11.13
N LEU A 276 0.95 6.42 10.25
CA LEU A 276 0.73 6.73 8.84
C LEU A 276 -0.40 7.76 8.67
N SER A 277 -1.51 7.54 9.38
CA SER A 277 -2.69 8.39 9.35
C SER A 277 -2.42 9.80 9.89
N SER A 278 -1.69 9.92 11.01
CA SER A 278 -1.34 11.22 11.59
C SER A 278 -0.36 12.01 10.73
N ALA A 279 0.49 11.34 9.96
CA ALA A 279 1.45 11.97 9.06
C ALA A 279 0.85 12.36 7.69
N LEU A 280 -0.30 11.81 7.28
CA LEU A 280 -0.92 12.09 5.98
C LEU A 280 -1.24 13.58 5.73
N PRO A 281 -1.79 14.34 6.69
CA PRO A 281 -2.04 15.78 6.50
C PRO A 281 -0.74 16.56 6.28
N VAL A 282 0.30 16.24 7.06
CA VAL A 282 1.63 16.87 6.96
C VAL A 282 2.29 16.52 5.63
N PHE A 283 2.20 15.25 5.22
CA PHE A 283 2.66 14.78 3.91
C PHE A 283 1.96 15.50 2.76
N SER A 284 0.64 15.63 2.83
CA SER A 284 -0.17 16.26 1.79
C SER A 284 0.10 17.77 1.68
N ARG A 285 0.35 18.44 2.81
CA ARG A 285 0.74 19.85 2.84
C ARG A 285 2.17 20.07 2.34
N THR A 286 3.13 19.24 2.76
CA THR A 286 4.54 19.35 2.33
C THR A 286 4.69 19.14 0.82
N LEU A 287 3.94 18.20 0.23
CA LEU A 287 3.88 17.98 -1.22
C LEU A 287 3.17 19.11 -2.01
N GLY A 288 2.51 20.06 -1.33
CA GLY A 288 1.76 21.13 -1.99
C GLY A 288 0.42 20.71 -2.60
N ILE A 289 -0.08 19.52 -2.26
CA ILE A 289 -1.37 19.03 -2.75
C ILE A 289 -2.53 19.79 -2.11
N THR A 290 -2.33 20.21 -0.86
CA THR A 290 -3.36 20.87 -0.06
C THR A 290 -2.82 22.17 0.52
N ARG A 291 -3.43 23.30 0.16
CA ARG A 291 -3.16 24.59 0.83
C ARG A 291 -3.96 24.78 2.12
N PHE A 292 -4.97 23.93 2.36
CA PHE A 292 -5.71 23.95 3.62
C PHE A 292 -4.79 23.68 4.80
N ASP A 293 -4.84 24.57 5.78
CA ASP A 293 -4.17 24.39 7.06
C ASP A 293 -4.97 23.44 7.94
N LEU A 294 -4.94 22.16 7.58
CA LEU A 294 -5.43 21.07 8.43
C LEU A 294 -4.49 20.81 9.63
N LEU A 295 -3.33 21.49 9.67
CA LEU A 295 -2.35 21.36 10.73
C LEU A 295 -2.70 22.23 11.94
N GLY A 296 -3.40 23.36 11.80
CA GLY A 296 -3.67 24.22 12.96
C GLY A 296 -2.38 24.52 13.74
N ASP A 297 -2.38 24.29 15.07
CA ASP A 297 -1.20 24.50 15.92
C ASP A 297 -0.01 23.56 15.61
N PHE A 298 -0.22 22.52 14.80
CA PHE A 298 0.84 21.66 14.26
C PHE A 298 1.73 22.38 13.22
N GLY A 299 1.36 23.58 12.76
CA GLY A 299 2.22 24.41 11.90
C GLY A 299 3.51 24.91 12.58
N ARG A 300 3.64 24.71 13.91
CA ARG A 300 4.82 25.09 14.71
C ARG A 300 6.02 24.14 14.57
N PHE A 301 5.96 23.11 13.72
CA PHE A 301 7.12 22.23 13.54
C PHE A 301 8.30 22.98 12.92
N ASN A 302 9.38 23.13 13.69
CA ASN A 302 10.61 23.80 13.26
C ASN A 302 11.19 23.27 11.93
N TRP A 303 10.98 21.99 11.61
CA TRP A 303 11.49 21.40 10.36
C TRP A 303 10.68 21.80 9.11
N LEU A 304 9.39 22.11 9.25
CA LEU A 304 8.52 22.58 8.15
C LEU A 304 8.89 23.99 7.68
N GLY A 305 9.56 24.77 8.55
CA GLY A 305 10.08 26.10 8.23
C GLY A 305 11.43 26.10 7.50
N ASN A 306 12.07 24.95 7.33
CA ASN A 306 13.36 24.85 6.64
C ASN A 306 13.16 24.55 5.14
N PHE A 307 13.51 25.53 4.31
CA PHE A 307 13.49 25.43 2.84
C PHE A 307 14.11 24.13 2.33
N TYR A 308 15.34 23.86 2.75
CA TYR A 308 16.15 22.78 2.18
C TYR A 308 15.54 21.41 2.46
N ILE A 309 14.93 21.23 3.64
CA ILE A 309 14.30 19.95 4.01
C ILE A 309 13.05 19.74 3.16
N VAL A 310 12.17 20.74 3.08
CA VAL A 310 10.92 20.66 2.30
C VAL A 310 11.22 20.49 0.81
N PHE A 311 12.18 21.25 0.28
CA PHE A 311 12.61 21.15 -1.12
C PHE A 311 13.20 19.77 -1.43
N LEU A 312 14.14 19.27 -0.62
CA LEU A 312 14.73 17.94 -0.79
C LEU A 312 13.67 16.84 -0.72
N TYR A 313 12.74 16.97 0.21
CA TYR A 313 11.62 16.04 0.38
C TYR A 313 10.77 15.94 -0.89
N ASN A 314 10.32 17.09 -1.40
CA ASN A 314 9.46 17.15 -2.58
C ASN A 314 10.19 16.69 -3.85
N MET A 315 11.48 17.05 -3.99
CA MET A 315 12.32 16.58 -5.09
C MET A 315 12.52 15.06 -5.04
N LEU A 316 12.76 14.50 -3.85
CA LEU A 316 12.90 13.04 -3.70
C LEU A 316 11.60 12.32 -4.02
N PHE A 317 10.46 12.84 -3.56
CA PHE A 317 9.15 12.28 -3.89
C PHE A 317 8.89 12.31 -5.40
N ALA A 318 9.07 13.47 -6.04
CA ALA A 318 8.87 13.65 -7.47
C ALA A 318 9.79 12.73 -8.28
N ALA A 319 11.07 12.60 -7.91
CA ALA A 319 12.02 11.70 -8.55
C ALA A 319 11.60 10.22 -8.42
N LEU A 320 11.24 9.77 -7.22
CA LEU A 320 10.81 8.38 -7.00
C LEU A 320 9.50 8.05 -7.74
N ALA A 321 8.53 8.97 -7.71
CA ALA A 321 7.24 8.80 -8.37
C ALA A 321 7.37 8.82 -9.90
N THR A 322 8.17 9.74 -10.47
CA THR A 322 8.46 9.80 -11.92
C THR A 322 9.22 8.55 -12.38
N LEU A 323 10.27 8.13 -11.67
CA LEU A 323 11.01 6.90 -12.00
C LEU A 323 10.11 5.67 -11.98
N CYS A 324 9.21 5.58 -11.00
CA CYS A 324 8.20 4.53 -10.94
C CYS A 324 7.28 4.55 -12.17
N LEU A 325 6.74 5.72 -12.50
CA LEU A 325 5.81 5.90 -13.61
C LEU A 325 6.47 5.59 -14.96
N VAL A 326 7.66 6.13 -15.21
CA VAL A 326 8.44 5.86 -16.43
C VAL A 326 8.77 4.38 -16.51
N LYS A 327 9.28 3.74 -15.45
CA LYS A 327 9.59 2.31 -15.49
C LYS A 327 8.37 1.44 -15.81
N LYS A 328 7.20 1.77 -15.23
CA LYS A 328 5.95 1.03 -15.50
C LYS A 328 5.43 1.28 -16.91
N PHE A 329 5.39 2.52 -17.33
CA PHE A 329 4.90 2.92 -18.65
C PHE A 329 5.81 2.36 -19.75
N THR A 330 7.12 2.56 -19.65
CA THR A 330 8.10 2.04 -20.61
C THR A 330 8.03 0.52 -20.71
N TRP A 331 7.89 -0.20 -19.59
CA TRP A 331 7.73 -1.66 -19.63
C TRP A 331 6.41 -2.09 -20.28
N ALA A 332 5.31 -1.40 -20.00
CA ALA A 332 4.02 -1.68 -20.63
C ALA A 332 4.04 -1.41 -22.14
N VAL A 333 4.62 -0.29 -22.56
CA VAL A 333 4.79 0.07 -23.98
C VAL A 333 5.71 -0.93 -24.67
N GLN A 334 6.86 -1.27 -24.09
CA GLN A 334 7.77 -2.27 -24.63
C GLN A 334 7.09 -3.64 -24.79
N ALA A 335 6.33 -4.07 -23.79
CA ALA A 335 5.63 -5.35 -23.84
C ALA A 335 4.59 -5.40 -24.97
N GLU A 336 3.81 -4.33 -25.16
CA GLU A 336 2.85 -4.26 -26.27
C GLU A 336 3.53 -4.06 -27.63
N LEU A 337 4.67 -3.35 -27.69
CA LEU A 337 5.45 -3.19 -28.92
C LEU A 337 6.04 -4.54 -29.38
N ILE A 338 6.62 -5.33 -28.47
CA ILE A 338 7.12 -6.69 -28.73
C ILE A 338 5.97 -7.61 -29.20
N ARG A 339 4.78 -7.43 -28.61
CA ARG A 339 3.59 -8.20 -28.99
C ARG A 339 3.10 -7.83 -30.38
N ALA A 340 3.03 -6.54 -30.69
CA ALA A 340 2.62 -5.99 -31.99
C ALA A 340 3.60 -6.34 -33.11
N LEU A 341 4.91 -6.32 -32.83
CA LEU A 341 5.96 -6.76 -33.74
C LEU A 341 6.02 -8.30 -33.92
N GLY A 342 5.17 -9.07 -33.23
CA GLY A 342 5.11 -10.53 -33.37
C GLY A 342 6.31 -11.28 -32.78
N LEU A 343 7.24 -10.59 -32.11
CA LEU A 343 8.47 -11.18 -31.54
C LEU A 343 8.19 -12.20 -30.41
N HIS A 344 6.99 -12.20 -29.83
CA HIS A 344 6.57 -13.23 -28.88
C HIS A 344 6.45 -14.64 -29.51
N LYS A 345 6.38 -14.74 -30.85
CA LYS A 345 6.34 -16.02 -31.58
C LYS A 345 7.72 -16.53 -31.98
N LEU A 346 8.78 -15.72 -31.85
CA LEU A 346 10.13 -16.21 -32.06
C LEU A 346 10.59 -17.02 -30.85
N PRO A 347 11.22 -18.20 -31.06
CA PRO A 347 11.86 -18.95 -29.98
C PRO A 347 13.14 -18.21 -29.58
N LEU A 348 13.00 -17.11 -28.84
CA LEU A 348 14.14 -16.47 -28.22
C LEU A 348 14.61 -17.37 -27.06
N PRO A 349 15.91 -17.69 -26.98
CA PRO A 349 16.45 -18.44 -25.86
C PRO A 349 16.27 -17.59 -24.60
N VAL A 350 15.39 -18.04 -23.72
CA VAL A 350 15.23 -17.44 -22.40
C VAL A 350 16.58 -17.53 -21.70
N THR A 351 17.28 -16.41 -21.54
CA THR A 351 18.40 -16.30 -20.60
C THR A 351 17.84 -16.63 -19.22
N ARG A 352 18.23 -17.81 -18.69
CA ARG A 352 17.96 -18.23 -17.31
C ARG A 352 18.48 -17.16 -16.37
N ALA A 353 17.60 -16.32 -15.84
CA ALA A 353 17.90 -15.55 -14.65
C ALA A 353 18.12 -16.53 -13.49
N HIS A 354 19.23 -16.34 -12.78
CA HIS A 354 19.71 -17.17 -11.69
C HIS A 354 18.60 -17.62 -10.74
N GLN A 355 18.39 -18.95 -10.70
CA GLN A 355 17.69 -19.62 -9.62
C GLN A 355 18.61 -19.57 -8.39
N PRO A 356 18.18 -19.02 -7.23
CA PRO A 356 18.98 -19.11 -6.02
C PRO A 356 19.02 -20.58 -5.60
N SER A 357 20.23 -21.12 -5.55
CA SER A 357 20.53 -22.47 -5.07
C SER A 357 19.98 -22.65 -3.66
N LYS A 358 19.07 -23.61 -3.49
CA LYS A 358 18.89 -24.28 -2.20
C LYS A 358 20.15 -25.11 -1.93
N LEU A 359 20.99 -24.64 -1.03
CA LEU A 359 21.79 -25.49 -0.13
C LEU A 359 21.08 -25.35 1.23
N GLY A 360 20.62 -26.42 1.86
CA GLY A 360 21.44 -27.48 2.43
C GLY A 360 21.29 -27.34 3.94
#